data_AF-A0A2G4HIK6-F1
#
_entry.id   AF-A0A2G4HIK6-F1
#
_cell.length_a   1.000
_cell.length_b   1.000
_cell.length_c   1.000
_cell.angle_alpha   90.00
_cell.angle_beta   90.00
_cell.angle_gamma   90.00
#
_symmetry.space_group_name_H-M   'P 1'
#
loop_
_entity.id
_entity.type
_entity.pdbx_description
1 polymer ?
#
loop_
_entity_poly.entity_id
_entity_poly.type
_entity_poly.pdbx_seq_one_letter_code
_entity_poly.pdbx_strand_id
1 'polypeptide(L)'
;MKGASGTTTIWKIRLQLMKPVTWIPLIWGVLCGAAASGRFHWTLPEVAASFACMVMSGPLLAGYTQTINDYYDREIDAINEPYRPIPSGAIPLGQVKAQIWVLLLAGLAVAYGLDLWAGHGTPVVFLLALGGSFVSFIYSAPPLKLKQNGWLGNYALGASYIALPWWAGQALFGQLTWTTALLTLAYSLAG
;
A
#
# COMPACT_ATOMS: atom_id res chain seq x y z
N MET A 1 20.34 -4.40 4.09
CA MET A 1 21.11 -5.14 5.12
C MET A 1 20.94 -6.63 4.86
N LYS A 2 21.97 -7.29 4.29
CA LYS A 2 22.04 -8.75 4.16
C LYS A 2 22.49 -9.29 5.53
N GLY A 3 21.55 -9.83 6.28
CA GLY A 3 21.79 -10.23 7.66
C GLY A 3 20.48 -10.55 8.37
N ALA A 4 19.78 -11.57 7.87
CA ALA A 4 18.75 -12.24 8.65
C ALA A 4 19.45 -12.97 9.81
N SER A 5 19.85 -12.23 10.83
CA SER A 5 20.08 -12.82 12.14
C SER A 5 18.75 -13.46 12.56
N GLY A 6 18.82 -14.74 12.95
CA GLY A 6 17.69 -15.60 13.29
C GLY A 6 16.78 -14.99 14.35
N THR A 7 15.84 -14.17 13.90
CA THR A 7 14.96 -13.44 14.79
C THR A 7 13.77 -14.34 15.07
N THR A 8 13.72 -14.91 16.27
CA THR A 8 12.63 -15.80 16.70
C THR A 8 11.34 -15.05 17.06
N THR A 9 11.38 -13.72 17.15
CA THR A 9 10.21 -12.92 17.48
C THR A 9 9.25 -12.80 16.30
N ILE A 10 8.08 -13.43 16.41
CA ILE A 10 7.04 -13.43 15.37
C ILE A 10 6.67 -12.01 14.91
N TRP A 11 6.60 -11.03 15.81
CA TRP A 11 6.27 -9.64 15.47
C TRP A 11 7.29 -8.97 14.55
N LYS A 12 8.57 -9.27 14.75
CA LYS A 12 9.64 -8.75 13.88
C LYS A 12 9.55 -9.36 12.49
N ILE A 13 9.21 -10.65 12.39
CA ILE A 13 8.97 -11.32 11.11
C ILE A 13 7.78 -10.69 10.39
N ARG A 14 6.67 -10.46 11.10
CA ARG A 14 5.48 -9.81 10.52
C ARG A 14 5.81 -8.41 9.98
N LEU A 15 6.57 -7.62 10.73
CA LEU A 15 7.01 -6.29 10.31
C LEU A 15 7.96 -6.37 9.11
N GLN A 16 8.86 -7.36 9.08
CA GLN A 16 9.78 -7.58 7.96
C GLN A 16 9.03 -7.88 6.65
N LEU A 17 7.97 -8.69 6.70
CA LEU A 17 7.11 -8.99 5.53
C LEU A 17 6.44 -7.74 4.95
N MET A 18 6.19 -6.72 5.77
CA MET A 18 5.56 -5.47 5.34
C MET A 18 6.55 -4.50 4.68
N LYS A 19 7.86 -4.80 4.71
CA LYS A 19 8.98 -4.01 4.16
C LYS A 19 8.84 -2.49 4.42
N PRO A 20 9.08 -2.01 5.67
CA PRO A 20 8.78 -0.64 6.08
C PRO A 20 9.41 0.49 5.26
N VAL A 21 10.55 0.23 4.62
CA VAL A 21 11.19 1.17 3.69
C VAL A 21 10.23 1.61 2.56
N THR A 22 9.31 0.73 2.16
CA THR A 22 8.34 1.01 1.09
C THR A 22 7.24 1.99 1.51
N TRP A 23 7.09 2.26 2.81
CA TRP A 23 6.03 3.15 3.31
C TRP A 23 6.37 4.62 3.13
N ILE A 24 7.66 4.95 3.15
CA ILE A 24 8.18 6.34 3.04
C ILE A 24 7.60 7.07 1.82
N PRO A 25 7.71 6.54 0.59
CA PRO A 25 7.15 7.21 -0.59
C PRO A 25 5.63 7.40 -0.50
N LEU A 26 4.89 6.47 0.10
CA LEU A 26 3.43 6.54 0.21
C LEU A 26 2.98 7.59 1.22
N ILE A 27 3.71 7.70 2.33
CA ILE A 27 3.50 8.76 3.33
C ILE A 27 3.68 10.14 2.69
N TRP A 28 4.74 10.31 1.89
CA TRP A 28 4.96 11.55 1.14
C TRP A 28 3.89 11.79 0.08
N GLY A 29 3.44 10.74 -0.64
CA GLY A 29 2.35 10.84 -1.60
C GLY A 29 1.07 11.39 -0.96
N VAL A 30 0.68 10.86 0.21
CA VAL A 30 -0.48 11.34 0.97
C VAL A 30 -0.33 12.81 1.36
N LEU A 31 0.84 13.20 1.88
CA LEU A 31 1.11 14.59 2.24
C LEU A 31 1.03 15.54 1.05
N CYS A 32 1.64 15.17 -0.07
CA CYS A 32 1.59 15.95 -1.30
C CYS A 32 0.14 16.08 -1.81
N GLY A 33 -0.64 15.00 -1.77
CA GLY A 33 -2.06 15.03 -2.13
C GLY A 33 -2.88 15.96 -1.22
N ALA A 34 -2.66 15.86 0.10
CA ALA A 34 -3.32 16.72 1.08
C ALA A 34 -2.98 18.21 0.84
N ALA A 35 -1.71 18.54 0.63
CA ALA A 35 -1.29 19.90 0.32
C ALA A 35 -1.86 20.39 -1.02
N ALA A 36 -1.83 19.55 -2.05
CA ALA A 36 -2.35 19.87 -3.39
C ALA A 36 -3.88 20.05 -3.42
N SER A 37 -4.61 19.53 -2.42
CA SER A 37 -6.05 19.76 -2.28
C SER A 37 -6.42 21.24 -2.10
N GLY A 38 -5.48 22.07 -1.61
CA GLY A 38 -5.71 23.47 -1.26
C GLY A 38 -6.67 23.68 -0.08
N ARG A 39 -7.06 22.60 0.61
CA ARG A 39 -8.05 22.59 1.70
C ARG A 39 -7.53 22.00 3.00
N PHE A 40 -6.27 21.53 3.00
CA PHE A 40 -5.59 21.10 4.21
C PHE A 40 -5.06 22.30 5.00
N HIS A 41 -5.41 22.34 6.27
CA HIS A 41 -4.97 23.31 7.26
C HIS A 41 -4.28 22.59 8.41
N TRP A 42 -3.40 23.31 9.10
CA TRP A 42 -2.65 22.79 10.26
C TRP A 42 -3.50 22.74 11.53
N THR A 43 -4.71 22.17 11.44
CA THR A 43 -5.60 21.92 12.57
C THR A 43 -5.39 20.49 13.08
N LEU A 44 -5.58 20.27 14.39
CA LEU A 44 -5.38 18.96 14.99
C LEU A 44 -6.24 17.86 14.33
N PRO A 45 -7.54 18.08 14.00
CA PRO A 45 -8.36 17.06 13.33
C PRO A 45 -7.84 16.70 11.94
N GLU A 46 -7.41 17.68 11.15
CA GLU A 46 -6.90 17.46 9.79
C GLU A 46 -5.55 16.77 9.79
N VAL A 47 -4.66 17.15 10.71
CA VAL A 47 -3.38 16.45 10.92
C VAL A 47 -3.62 14.99 11.32
N ALA A 48 -4.59 14.73 12.21
CA ALA A 48 -4.94 13.37 12.60
C ALA A 48 -5.53 12.54 11.44
N ALA A 49 -6.40 13.14 10.62
CA ALA A 49 -6.95 12.50 9.43
C ALA A 49 -5.87 12.21 8.38
N SER A 50 -4.95 13.15 8.16
CA SER A 50 -3.80 12.97 7.26
C SER A 50 -2.89 11.85 7.76
N PHE A 51 -2.60 11.80 9.06
CA PHE A 51 -1.83 10.72 9.67
C PHE A 51 -2.53 9.36 9.54
N ALA A 52 -3.85 9.29 9.76
CA ALA A 52 -4.61 8.07 9.54
C ALA A 52 -4.56 7.60 8.07
N CYS A 53 -4.60 8.54 7.12
CA CYS A 53 -4.42 8.26 5.69
C CYS A 53 -3.01 7.74 5.38
N MET A 54 -1.97 8.27 6.02
CA MET A 54 -0.59 7.74 5.93
C MET A 54 -0.47 6.32 6.48
N VAL A 55 -1.11 6.03 7.61
CA VAL A 55 -1.13 4.68 8.21
C VAL A 55 -1.84 3.69 7.28
N MET A 56 -2.96 4.12 6.69
CA MET A 56 -3.70 3.35 5.69
C MET A 56 -2.83 3.05 4.47
N SER A 57 -2.27 4.07 3.81
CA SER A 57 -1.50 3.89 2.58
C SER A 57 -0.19 3.13 2.81
N GLY A 58 0.56 3.47 3.85
CA GLY A 58 1.86 2.87 4.15
C GLY A 58 1.73 1.52 4.88
N PRO A 59 1.82 1.49 6.22
CA PRO A 59 1.81 0.26 7.01
C PRO A 59 0.72 -0.75 6.61
N LEU A 60 -0.52 -0.32 6.41
CA LEU A 60 -1.62 -1.24 6.14
C LEU A 60 -1.62 -1.74 4.70
N LEU A 61 -1.84 -0.86 3.71
CA LEU A 61 -2.02 -1.29 2.32
C LEU A 61 -0.69 -1.59 1.59
N ALA A 62 0.40 -0.88 1.88
CA ALA A 62 1.72 -1.28 1.40
C ALA A 62 2.18 -2.56 2.09
N GLY A 63 1.95 -2.68 3.40
CA GLY A 63 2.22 -3.91 4.14
C GLY A 63 1.47 -5.11 3.55
N TYR A 64 0.19 -4.95 3.22
CA TYR A 64 -0.61 -5.92 2.49
C TYR A 64 0.06 -6.28 1.15
N THR A 65 0.42 -5.27 0.37
CA THR A 65 1.05 -5.42 -0.95
C THR A 65 2.36 -6.20 -0.90
N GLN A 66 3.22 -5.91 0.08
CA GLN A 66 4.49 -6.60 0.24
C GLN A 66 4.31 -8.02 0.75
N THR A 67 3.39 -8.22 1.70
CA THR A 67 3.14 -9.54 2.28
C THR A 67 2.49 -10.48 1.27
N ILE A 68 1.54 -10.00 0.46
CA ILE A 68 0.90 -10.82 -0.58
C ILE A 68 1.87 -11.14 -1.71
N ASN A 69 2.78 -10.22 -2.04
CA ASN A 69 3.81 -10.46 -3.04
C ASN A 69 4.76 -11.58 -2.63
N ASP A 70 5.31 -11.53 -1.41
CA ASP A 70 6.17 -12.57 -0.86
C ASP A 70 5.41 -13.91 -0.73
N TYR A 71 4.12 -13.89 -0.38
CA TYR A 71 3.30 -15.10 -0.31
C TYR A 71 3.17 -15.82 -1.66
N TYR A 72 2.96 -15.08 -2.76
CA TYR A 72 2.83 -15.65 -4.10
C TYR A 72 4.18 -15.94 -4.79
N ASP A 73 5.29 -15.42 -4.25
CA ASP A 73 6.64 -15.71 -4.74
C ASP A 73 7.39 -16.76 -3.93
N ARG A 74 6.81 -17.26 -2.83
CA ARG A 74 7.45 -18.25 -1.94
C ARG A 74 8.19 -19.40 -2.63
N GLU A 75 7.70 -19.90 -3.76
CA GLU A 75 8.33 -21.00 -4.52
C GLU A 75 9.55 -20.53 -5.32
N ILE A 76 9.47 -19.33 -5.89
CA ILE A 76 10.59 -18.66 -6.59
C ILE A 76 11.65 -18.23 -5.57
N ASP A 77 11.20 -17.64 -4.47
CA ASP A 77 12.05 -17.20 -3.37
C ASP A 77 12.72 -18.38 -2.65
N ALA A 78 12.11 -19.57 -2.63
CA ALA A 78 12.77 -20.77 -2.11
C ALA A 78 14.04 -21.15 -2.90
N ILE A 79 14.11 -20.76 -4.18
CA ILE A 79 15.28 -20.99 -5.04
C ILE A 79 16.25 -19.81 -4.92
N ASN A 80 15.74 -18.58 -5.07
CA ASN A 80 16.58 -17.38 -5.17
C ASN A 80 17.05 -16.82 -3.83
N GLU A 81 16.17 -16.85 -2.82
CA GLU A 81 16.40 -16.24 -1.50
C GLU A 81 15.83 -17.11 -0.36
N PRO A 82 16.35 -18.35 -0.17
CA PRO A 82 15.76 -19.35 0.73
C PRO A 82 15.69 -18.93 2.20
N TYR A 83 16.48 -17.92 2.57
CA TYR A 83 16.53 -17.35 3.92
C TYR A 83 15.37 -16.38 4.22
N ARG A 84 14.51 -16.05 3.24
CA ARG A 84 13.33 -15.19 3.46
C ARG A 84 12.35 -15.85 4.46
N PRO A 85 11.52 -15.08 5.16
CA PRO A 85 10.69 -15.63 6.24
C PRO A 85 9.70 -16.72 5.81
N ILE A 86 9.11 -16.62 4.61
CA ILE A 86 8.13 -17.60 4.12
C ILE A 86 8.84 -18.89 3.64
N PRO A 87 9.83 -18.83 2.73
CA PRO A 87 10.50 -20.04 2.25
C PRO A 87 11.30 -20.78 3.31
N SER A 88 11.92 -20.07 4.27
CA SER A 88 12.67 -20.68 5.37
C SER A 88 11.79 -21.38 6.40
N GLY A 89 10.47 -21.22 6.33
CA GLY A 89 9.53 -21.76 7.33
C GLY A 89 9.52 -20.99 8.65
N ALA A 90 10.15 -19.81 8.74
CA ALA A 90 10.19 -18.99 9.95
C ALA A 90 8.79 -18.49 10.39
N ILE A 91 7.82 -18.47 9.47
CA ILE A 91 6.41 -18.16 9.77
C ILE A 91 5.47 -19.15 9.04
N PRO A 92 4.46 -19.73 9.73
CA PRO A 92 3.48 -20.59 9.09
C PRO A 92 2.65 -19.86 8.04
N LEU A 93 2.35 -20.51 6.91
CA LEU A 93 1.53 -19.90 5.84
C LEU A 93 0.15 -19.43 6.30
N GLY A 94 -0.47 -20.13 7.26
CA GLY A 94 -1.73 -19.67 7.86
C GLY A 94 -1.62 -18.31 8.54
N GLN A 95 -0.49 -18.03 9.20
CA GLN A 95 -0.23 -16.74 9.84
C GLN A 95 0.04 -15.62 8.84
N VAL A 96 0.66 -15.94 7.70
CA VAL A 96 0.86 -15.00 6.59
C VAL A 96 -0.47 -14.64 5.95
N LYS A 97 -1.32 -15.64 5.64
CA LYS A 97 -2.67 -15.41 5.13
C LYS A 97 -3.51 -14.55 6.07
N ALA A 98 -3.46 -14.84 7.38
CA ALA A 98 -4.14 -14.03 8.38
C ALA A 98 -3.64 -12.58 8.37
N GLN A 99 -2.33 -12.36 8.24
CA GLN A 99 -1.76 -11.01 8.12
C GLN A 99 -2.26 -10.26 6.88
N ILE A 100 -2.29 -10.94 5.72
CA ILE A 100 -2.80 -10.36 4.48
C ILE A 100 -4.23 -9.85 4.67
N TRP A 101 -5.12 -10.69 5.23
CA TRP A 101 -6.50 -10.29 5.51
C TRP A 101 -6.62 -9.17 6.54
N VAL A 102 -5.87 -9.26 7.65
CA VAL A 102 -5.89 -8.21 8.69
C VAL A 102 -5.44 -6.87 8.12
N LEU A 103 -4.34 -6.84 7.34
CA LEU A 103 -3.83 -5.62 6.74
C LEU A 103 -4.79 -5.03 5.71
N LEU A 104 -5.38 -5.86 4.86
CA LEU A 104 -6.37 -5.45 3.87
C LEU A 104 -7.61 -4.86 4.55
N LEU A 105 -8.23 -5.62 5.46
CA LEU A 105 -9.46 -5.21 6.13
C LEU A 105 -9.24 -3.97 7.02
N ALA A 106 -8.11 -3.90 7.72
CA ALA A 106 -7.77 -2.71 8.51
C ALA A 106 -7.56 -1.48 7.61
N GLY A 107 -6.84 -1.62 6.50
CA GLY A 107 -6.65 -0.52 5.54
C GLY A 107 -7.97 -0.02 4.96
N LEU A 108 -8.85 -0.94 4.54
CA LEU A 108 -10.18 -0.60 4.04
C LEU A 108 -11.08 0.01 5.11
N ALA A 109 -11.01 -0.47 6.36
CA ALA A 109 -11.76 0.11 7.47
C ALA A 109 -11.32 1.55 7.78
N VAL A 110 -10.02 1.82 7.78
CA VAL A 110 -9.50 3.19 7.94
C VAL A 110 -9.93 4.07 6.77
N ALA A 111 -9.88 3.56 5.54
CA ALA A 111 -10.34 4.29 4.35
C ALA A 111 -11.81 4.73 4.47
N TYR A 112 -12.69 3.80 4.89
CA TYR A 112 -14.09 4.11 5.11
C TYR A 112 -14.30 5.09 6.26
N GLY A 113 -13.56 4.94 7.36
CA GLY A 113 -13.60 5.90 8.48
C GLY A 113 -13.18 7.31 8.08
N LEU A 114 -12.21 7.44 7.17
CA LEU A 114 -11.78 8.71 6.59
C LEU A 114 -12.87 9.34 5.70
N ASP A 115 -13.58 8.54 4.89
CA ASP A 115 -14.72 9.03 4.11
C ASP A 115 -15.85 9.56 5.02
N LEU A 116 -16.13 8.87 6.14
CA LEU A 116 -17.11 9.33 7.13
C LEU A 116 -16.66 10.65 7.80
N TRP A 117 -15.39 10.75 8.17
CA TRP A 117 -14.82 11.96 8.76
C TRP A 117 -14.88 13.15 7.79
N ALA A 118 -14.58 12.92 6.51
CA ALA A 118 -14.62 13.95 5.47
C ALA A 118 -16.05 14.32 5.01
N GLY A 119 -17.07 13.57 5.45
CA GLY A 119 -18.46 13.81 5.05
C GLY A 119 -18.74 13.47 3.58
N HIS A 120 -18.03 12.50 3.02
CA HIS A 120 -18.20 12.13 1.62
C HIS A 120 -19.55 11.43 1.37
N GLY A 121 -20.31 11.92 0.39
CA GLY A 121 -21.56 11.26 -0.05
C GLY A 121 -21.32 9.94 -0.80
N THR A 122 -20.18 9.81 -1.47
CA THR A 122 -19.68 8.57 -2.09
C THR A 122 -18.33 8.25 -1.45
N PRO A 123 -18.06 7.02 -0.98
CA PRO A 123 -16.85 6.71 -0.21
C PRO A 123 -15.62 6.58 -1.13
N VAL A 124 -15.13 7.72 -1.64
CA VAL A 124 -14.08 7.79 -2.65
C VAL A 124 -12.74 7.28 -2.13
N VAL A 125 -12.37 7.53 -0.87
CA VAL A 125 -11.10 7.06 -0.30
C VAL A 125 -11.12 5.54 -0.17
N PHE A 126 -12.24 4.97 0.27
CA PHE A 126 -12.46 3.52 0.29
C PHE A 126 -12.37 2.90 -1.11
N LEU A 127 -13.02 3.49 -2.12
CA LEU A 127 -12.98 2.98 -3.49
C LEU A 127 -11.56 3.03 -4.08
N LEU A 128 -10.80 4.07 -3.80
CA LEU A 128 -9.39 4.17 -4.17
C LEU A 128 -8.53 3.10 -3.46
N ALA A 129 -8.73 2.91 -2.16
CA ALA A 129 -8.04 1.89 -1.38
C ALA A 129 -8.36 0.46 -1.88
N LEU A 130 -9.63 0.20 -2.21
CA LEU A 130 -10.09 -1.06 -2.78
C LEU A 130 -9.49 -1.30 -4.17
N GLY A 131 -9.54 -0.30 -5.05
CA GLY A 131 -8.94 -0.37 -6.38
C GLY A 131 -7.43 -0.60 -6.33
N GLY A 132 -6.72 0.13 -5.48
CA GLY A 132 -5.29 -0.07 -5.25
C GLY A 132 -4.94 -1.46 -4.72
N SER A 133 -5.72 -1.95 -3.75
CA SER A 133 -5.56 -3.30 -3.20
C SER A 133 -5.82 -4.39 -4.24
N PHE A 134 -6.76 -4.15 -5.16
CA PHE A 134 -7.04 -5.02 -6.29
C PHE A 134 -5.87 -5.02 -7.30
N VAL A 135 -5.32 -3.85 -7.64
CA VAL A 135 -4.11 -3.73 -8.49
C VAL A 135 -2.94 -4.52 -7.88
N SER A 136 -2.71 -4.36 -6.58
CA SER A 136 -1.70 -5.11 -5.82
C SER A 136 -1.92 -6.62 -5.85
N PHE A 137 -3.17 -7.06 -5.75
CA PHE A 137 -3.55 -8.46 -5.90
C PHE A 137 -3.21 -8.99 -7.30
N ILE A 138 -3.70 -8.36 -8.37
CA ILE A 138 -3.46 -8.84 -9.75
C ILE A 138 -1.99 -8.71 -10.19
N TYR A 139 -1.24 -7.81 -9.55
CA TYR A 139 0.21 -7.71 -9.73
C TYR A 139 0.95 -8.95 -9.22
N SER A 140 0.49 -9.51 -8.09
CA SER A 140 1.19 -10.59 -7.38
C SER A 140 0.60 -11.99 -7.64
N ALA A 141 -0.72 -12.09 -7.77
CA ALA A 141 -1.47 -13.33 -7.79
C ALA A 141 -1.80 -13.81 -9.21
N PRO A 142 -1.87 -15.13 -9.46
CA PRO A 142 -2.47 -15.70 -10.67
C PRO A 142 -3.97 -15.33 -10.79
N PRO A 143 -4.54 -15.25 -12.01
CA PRO A 143 -3.93 -15.62 -13.29
C PRO A 143 -3.11 -14.51 -13.98
N LEU A 144 -3.27 -13.24 -13.57
CA LEU A 144 -2.64 -12.12 -14.29
C LEU A 144 -1.17 -11.92 -13.95
N LYS A 145 -0.81 -11.99 -12.66
CA LYS A 145 0.55 -11.82 -12.10
C LYS A 145 1.38 -10.78 -12.89
N LEU A 146 0.87 -9.54 -12.98
CA LEU A 146 1.37 -8.50 -13.89
C LEU A 146 2.87 -8.26 -13.83
N LYS A 147 3.50 -8.53 -12.68
CA LYS A 147 4.95 -8.38 -12.51
C LYS A 147 5.81 -9.26 -13.43
N GLN A 148 5.21 -10.28 -14.08
CA GLN A 148 5.87 -11.06 -15.13
C GLN A 148 5.97 -10.29 -16.45
N ASN A 149 5.16 -9.25 -16.65
CA ASN A 149 5.24 -8.36 -17.80
C ASN A 149 6.06 -7.12 -17.41
N GLY A 150 7.21 -6.92 -18.05
CA GLY A 150 8.13 -5.83 -17.71
C GLY A 150 7.53 -4.42 -17.85
N TRP A 151 6.62 -4.21 -18.80
CA TRP A 151 6.01 -2.89 -19.00
C TRP A 151 4.87 -2.63 -18.02
N LEU A 152 3.89 -3.54 -17.97
CA LEU A 152 2.72 -3.40 -17.10
C LEU A 152 3.10 -3.50 -15.62
N GLY A 153 4.08 -4.34 -15.28
CA GLY A 153 4.59 -4.47 -13.92
C GLY A 153 5.26 -3.20 -13.43
N ASN A 154 6.17 -2.62 -14.21
CA ASN A 154 6.85 -1.38 -13.84
C ASN A 154 5.87 -0.21 -13.70
N TYR A 155 4.91 -0.10 -14.63
CA TYR A 155 3.91 0.96 -14.54
C TYR A 155 2.97 0.79 -13.34
N ALA A 156 2.47 -0.42 -13.09
CA ALA A 156 1.63 -0.70 -11.92
C ALA A 156 2.37 -0.39 -10.61
N LEU A 157 3.68 -0.65 -10.55
CA LEU A 157 4.53 -0.27 -9.45
C LEU A 157 4.59 1.26 -9.31
N GLY A 158 5.06 1.98 -10.32
CA GLY A 158 5.16 3.45 -10.29
C GLY A 158 3.84 4.14 -9.90
N ALA A 159 2.73 3.70 -10.52
CA ALA A 159 1.39 4.23 -10.23
C ALA A 159 0.94 3.96 -8.78
N SER A 160 1.31 2.82 -8.21
CA SER A 160 0.99 2.49 -6.82
C SER A 160 1.78 3.30 -5.80
N TYR A 161 3.00 3.74 -6.17
CA TYR A 161 3.88 4.51 -5.28
C TYR A 161 3.68 6.03 -5.37
N ILE A 162 3.13 6.53 -6.47
CA ILE A 162 2.95 7.96 -6.72
C ILE A 162 1.46 8.32 -6.76
N ALA A 163 0.73 7.82 -7.77
CA ALA A 163 -0.63 8.27 -8.04
C ALA A 163 -1.62 7.88 -6.93
N LEU A 164 -1.66 6.61 -6.53
CA LEU A 164 -2.64 6.14 -5.53
C LEU A 164 -2.57 6.86 -4.16
N PRO A 165 -1.40 6.98 -3.49
CA PRO A 165 -1.33 7.70 -2.22
C PRO A 165 -1.62 9.20 -2.37
N TRP A 166 -1.22 9.81 -3.49
CA TRP A 166 -1.59 11.20 -3.79
C TRP A 166 -3.10 11.37 -3.93
N TRP A 167 -3.76 10.49 -4.68
CA TRP A 167 -5.20 10.52 -4.86
C TRP A 167 -5.94 10.38 -3.54
N ALA A 168 -5.48 9.48 -2.67
CA ALA A 168 -6.07 9.31 -1.34
C ALA A 168 -5.95 10.59 -0.50
N GLY A 169 -4.77 11.21 -0.45
CA GLY A 169 -4.56 12.48 0.27
C GLY A 169 -5.39 13.63 -0.30
N GLN A 170 -5.44 13.76 -1.62
CA GLN A 170 -6.20 14.83 -2.27
C GLN A 170 -7.70 14.64 -2.15
N ALA A 171 -8.21 13.42 -2.31
CA ALA A 171 -9.62 13.11 -2.16
C ALA A 171 -10.08 13.29 -0.71
N LEU A 172 -9.21 13.07 0.28
CA LEU A 172 -9.56 13.22 1.70
C LEU A 172 -9.89 14.67 2.09
N PHE A 173 -9.13 15.65 1.57
CA PHE A 173 -9.29 17.06 1.93
C PHE A 173 -10.01 17.88 0.85
N GLY A 174 -10.03 17.41 -0.39
CA GLY A 174 -10.60 18.14 -1.52
C GLY A 174 -11.19 17.22 -2.58
N GLN A 175 -11.19 17.67 -3.83
CA GLN A 175 -11.76 16.92 -4.94
C GLN A 175 -10.64 16.34 -5.82
N LEU A 176 -10.74 15.04 -6.10
CA LEU A 176 -9.92 14.39 -7.10
C LEU A 176 -10.49 14.71 -8.49
N THR A 177 -9.81 15.60 -9.21
CA THR A 177 -10.19 15.95 -10.59
C THR A 177 -9.51 15.03 -11.60
N TRP A 178 -10.10 14.90 -12.79
CA TRP A 178 -9.47 14.17 -13.90
C TRP A 178 -8.10 14.73 -14.27
N THR A 179 -7.93 16.05 -14.20
CA THR A 179 -6.64 16.69 -14.46
C THR A 179 -5.57 16.20 -13.49
N THR A 180 -5.87 16.17 -12.19
CA THR A 180 -4.89 15.69 -11.21
C THR A 180 -4.65 14.19 -11.34
N ALA A 181 -5.70 13.41 -11.60
CA ALA A 181 -5.58 11.97 -11.81
C ALA A 181 -4.66 11.64 -13.00
N LEU A 182 -4.87 12.29 -14.15
CA LEU A 182 -4.04 12.09 -15.33
C LEU A 182 -2.61 12.59 -15.13
N LEU A 183 -2.43 13.75 -14.48
CA LEU A 183 -1.10 14.30 -14.20
C LEU A 183 -0.25 13.35 -13.36
N THR A 184 -0.82 12.84 -12.27
CA THR A 184 -0.12 11.92 -11.35
C THR A 184 0.12 10.54 -11.97
N LEU A 185 -0.77 10.06 -12.84
CA LEU A 185 -0.52 8.86 -13.66
C LEU A 185 0.61 9.08 -14.68
N ALA A 186 0.71 10.27 -15.26
CA ALA A 186 1.80 10.62 -16.17
C ALA A 186 3.13 10.68 -15.43
N TYR A 187 3.18 11.29 -14.24
CA TYR A 187 4.37 11.25 -13.38
C TYR A 187 4.79 9.83 -13.01
N SER A 188 3.83 8.92 -12.90
CA SER A 188 4.07 7.51 -12.59
C SER A 188 4.75 6.73 -13.73
N LEU A 189 4.88 7.30 -14.94
CA LEU A 189 5.68 6.72 -16.03
C LEU A 189 7.19 6.92 -15.84
N ALA A 190 7.59 7.90 -15.03
CA ALA A 190 9.00 8.22 -14.77
C ALA A 190 9.54 7.58 -13.48
N GLY A 191 8.69 6.86 -12.74
CA GLY A 191 9.00 6.19 -11.48
C GLY A 191 9.47 4.76 -11.62
#